data_AF-A0AAT9RUF3-F1
#
_entry.id   AF-A0AAT9RUF3-F1
#
_cell.length_a   1.000
_cell.length_b   1.000
_cell.length_c   1.000
_cell.angle_alpha   90.00
_cell.angle_beta   90.00
_cell.angle_gamma   90.00
#
_symmetry.space_group_name_H-M   'P 1'
#
loop_
_entity.id
_entity.type
_entity.pdbx_description
1 polymer ?
#
loop_
_entity_poly.entity_id
_entity_poly.type
_entity_poly.pdbx_seq_one_letter_code
_entity_poly.pdbx_strand_id
1 'polypeptide(L)'
;MTITGDGNGSGTAAVRAADLAQAMFTDAAVESGQEPTVVLTHEPGADLVGRREAFRPVYDAIVGRIGAPTLLGGAAYGPSVRWSTRERTLLLRGDHERVALSVYDSWALGKQEWSVFDGGLRSGPDGEHRLGDLPYTWQLDRKGPGEESAWTFNGTPVAGSWAHAESALELMLASWAEQIPVQAPGDWVGFKLWNAREWGRSMILSYTHEDEGCEFHIAIDDRGREQTPQWQTRMRERGWQKLDEHGWWRAEFAETDPRAPRVLARLAIAEERARGATCPDELRAWDISAGDDGDLWAPGIGVPTHPSRGEHC
;
A
#
# COMPACT_ATOMS: atom_id res chain seq x y z
N MET A 1 -22.22 -2.83 -29.21
CA MET A 1 -21.51 -2.40 -30.43
C MET A 1 -20.04 -2.38 -30.09
N THR A 2 -19.36 -3.48 -30.39
CA THR A 2 -17.96 -3.72 -30.00
C THR A 2 -17.08 -3.10 -31.07
N ILE A 3 -16.20 -2.17 -30.68
CA ILE A 3 -15.20 -1.58 -31.58
C ILE A 3 -13.83 -2.02 -31.08
N THR A 4 -13.23 -2.93 -31.81
CA THR A 4 -11.78 -3.20 -31.83
C THR A 4 -11.06 -2.03 -32.47
N GLY A 5 -10.01 -1.50 -31.83
CA GLY A 5 -9.22 -0.38 -32.35
C GLY A 5 -7.85 -0.24 -31.70
N ASP A 6 -6.85 -0.66 -32.45
CA ASP A 6 -5.40 -0.55 -32.28
C ASP A 6 -4.89 0.78 -31.71
N GLY A 7 -3.89 0.72 -30.81
CA GLY A 7 -2.73 1.63 -30.63
C GLY A 7 -2.91 3.14 -30.39
N ASN A 8 -4.05 3.72 -30.74
CA ASN A 8 -4.43 5.14 -30.67
C ASN A 8 -5.51 5.38 -29.59
N GLY A 9 -5.96 4.29 -28.94
CA GLY A 9 -7.04 4.29 -27.95
C GLY A 9 -6.63 4.77 -26.56
N SER A 10 -5.38 4.57 -26.14
CA SER A 10 -4.95 4.91 -24.76
C SER A 10 -4.91 6.42 -24.52
N GLY A 11 -4.39 7.20 -25.47
CA GLY A 11 -4.37 8.67 -25.39
C GLY A 11 -5.77 9.29 -25.35
N THR A 12 -6.72 8.73 -26.12
CA THR A 12 -8.11 9.19 -26.13
C THR A 12 -8.85 8.78 -24.84
N ALA A 13 -8.53 7.63 -24.24
CA ALA A 13 -9.10 7.22 -22.95
C ALA A 13 -8.57 8.09 -21.79
N ALA A 14 -7.25 8.33 -21.75
CA ALA A 14 -6.62 9.16 -20.74
C ALA A 14 -7.14 10.61 -20.75
N VAL A 15 -7.26 11.22 -21.94
CA VAL A 15 -7.84 12.58 -22.07
C VAL A 15 -9.29 12.62 -21.57
N ARG A 16 -10.12 11.63 -21.94
CA ARG A 16 -11.52 11.55 -21.45
C ARG A 16 -11.59 11.38 -19.93
N ALA A 17 -10.71 10.57 -19.35
CA ALA A 17 -10.64 10.40 -17.90
C ALA A 17 -10.26 11.71 -17.20
N ALA A 18 -9.32 12.47 -17.77
CA ALA A 18 -8.92 13.78 -17.25
C ALA A 18 -10.04 14.84 -17.37
N ASP A 19 -10.74 14.89 -18.50
CA ASP A 19 -11.90 15.76 -18.69
C ASP A 19 -13.01 15.44 -17.69
N LEU A 20 -13.29 14.14 -17.50
CA LEU A 20 -14.27 13.67 -16.52
C LEU A 20 -13.85 14.01 -15.10
N ALA A 21 -12.59 13.77 -14.72
CA ALA A 21 -12.06 14.14 -13.41
C ALA A 21 -12.21 15.63 -13.13
N GLN A 22 -11.90 16.47 -14.13
CA GLN A 22 -12.10 17.92 -14.02
C GLN A 22 -13.58 18.28 -13.81
N ALA A 23 -14.48 17.76 -14.65
CA ALA A 23 -15.91 18.01 -14.52
C ALA A 23 -16.45 17.56 -13.14
N MET A 24 -16.10 16.35 -12.71
CA MET A 24 -16.49 15.79 -11.41
C MET A 24 -15.93 16.61 -10.23
N PHE A 25 -14.71 17.12 -10.33
CA PHE A 25 -14.08 17.85 -9.23
C PHE A 25 -14.56 19.30 -9.13
N THR A 26 -14.83 19.99 -10.25
CA THR A 26 -15.16 21.42 -10.24
C THR A 26 -16.65 21.73 -10.34
N ASP A 27 -17.46 20.86 -10.94
CA ASP A 27 -18.89 21.13 -11.14
C ASP A 27 -19.71 20.75 -9.90
N ALA A 28 -20.14 21.76 -9.16
CA ALA A 28 -20.98 21.59 -7.97
C ALA A 28 -22.30 20.83 -8.26
N ALA A 29 -22.77 20.80 -9.52
CA ALA A 29 -23.98 20.08 -9.92
C ALA A 29 -23.79 18.56 -9.98
N VAL A 30 -22.55 18.05 -10.03
CA VAL A 30 -22.28 16.61 -9.92
C VAL A 30 -22.59 16.18 -8.48
N GLU A 31 -23.62 15.34 -8.33
CA GLU A 31 -24.07 14.83 -7.04
C GLU A 31 -23.06 13.86 -6.45
N SER A 32 -22.85 13.94 -5.13
CA SER A 32 -22.02 12.99 -4.40
C SER A 32 -22.71 11.63 -4.28
N GLY A 33 -21.94 10.55 -4.32
CA GLY A 33 -22.46 9.19 -4.14
C GLY A 33 -23.14 8.58 -5.37
N GLN A 34 -22.94 9.16 -6.56
CA GLN A 34 -23.30 8.51 -7.83
C GLN A 34 -22.47 7.24 -8.06
N GLU A 35 -22.96 6.36 -8.94
CA GLU A 35 -22.24 5.15 -9.31
C GLU A 35 -20.83 5.48 -9.86
N PRO A 36 -19.79 4.71 -9.47
CA PRO A 36 -18.44 4.91 -9.97
C PRO A 36 -18.39 4.86 -11.50
N THR A 37 -17.79 5.88 -12.13
CA THR A 37 -17.61 5.91 -13.57
C THR A 37 -16.26 5.30 -13.95
N VAL A 38 -16.29 4.16 -14.64
CA VAL A 38 -15.09 3.44 -15.06
C VAL A 38 -14.30 4.28 -16.08
N VAL A 39 -13.01 4.47 -15.80
CA VAL A 39 -12.07 5.21 -16.66
C VAL A 39 -11.01 4.31 -17.28
N LEU A 40 -10.80 3.12 -16.73
CA LEU A 40 -9.91 2.10 -17.24
C LEU A 40 -10.47 0.71 -16.94
N THR A 41 -10.41 -0.18 -17.92
CA THR A 41 -10.62 -1.61 -17.74
C THR A 41 -9.32 -2.31 -18.10
N HIS A 42 -8.82 -3.16 -17.21
CA HIS A 42 -7.63 -3.96 -17.47
C HIS A 42 -7.96 -5.14 -18.37
N GLU A 43 -6.97 -5.56 -19.17
CA GLU A 43 -7.11 -6.79 -19.94
C GLU A 43 -7.27 -8.00 -18.99
N PRO A 44 -8.18 -8.94 -19.28
CA PRO A 44 -8.35 -10.13 -18.45
C PRO A 44 -7.04 -10.90 -18.27
N GLY A 45 -6.65 -11.12 -17.01
CA GLY A 45 -5.41 -11.83 -16.68
C GLY A 45 -4.14 -10.98 -16.82
N ALA A 46 -4.26 -9.65 -17.00
CA ALA A 46 -3.12 -8.74 -16.92
C ALA A 46 -2.38 -8.94 -15.59
N ASP A 47 -1.06 -9.07 -15.66
CA ASP A 47 -0.20 -9.12 -14.49
C ASP A 47 -0.02 -7.73 -13.87
N LEU A 48 0.73 -7.67 -12.78
CA LEU A 48 0.97 -6.43 -12.04
C LEU A 48 1.60 -5.34 -12.93
N VAL A 49 2.58 -5.69 -13.75
CA VAL A 49 3.26 -4.75 -14.65
C VAL A 49 2.32 -4.25 -15.74
N GLY A 50 1.54 -5.15 -16.35
CA GLY A 50 0.54 -4.79 -17.37
C GLY A 50 -0.54 -3.85 -16.83
N ARG A 51 -1.04 -4.09 -15.61
CA ARG A 51 -2.01 -3.19 -14.97
C ARG A 51 -1.41 -1.83 -14.64
N ARG A 52 -0.18 -1.80 -14.11
CA ARG A 52 0.58 -0.58 -13.81
C ARG A 52 0.75 0.29 -15.04
N GLU A 53 1.23 -0.28 -16.14
CA GLU A 53 1.48 0.46 -17.39
C GLU A 53 0.19 0.86 -18.11
N ALA A 54 -0.90 0.12 -17.95
CA ALA A 54 -2.22 0.55 -18.41
C ALA A 54 -2.78 1.73 -17.58
N PHE A 55 -2.49 1.77 -16.27
CA PHE A 55 -2.95 2.80 -15.37
C PHE A 55 -2.18 4.13 -15.53
N ARG A 56 -0.87 4.07 -15.76
CA ARG A 56 0.02 5.25 -15.81
C ARG A 56 -0.48 6.38 -16.72
N PRO A 57 -0.86 6.16 -18.00
CA PRO A 57 -1.35 7.25 -18.85
C PRO A 57 -2.62 7.92 -18.34
N VAL A 58 -3.52 7.16 -17.70
CA VAL A 58 -4.76 7.69 -17.13
C VAL A 58 -4.46 8.56 -15.92
N TYR A 59 -3.60 8.08 -15.02
CA TYR A 59 -3.15 8.82 -13.84
C TYR A 59 -2.46 10.14 -14.25
N ASP A 60 -1.48 10.07 -15.15
CA ASP A 60 -0.71 11.23 -15.61
C ASP A 60 -1.60 12.28 -16.28
N ALA A 61 -2.59 11.85 -17.08
CA ALA A 61 -3.51 12.78 -17.73
C ALA A 61 -4.43 13.49 -16.72
N ILE A 62 -4.91 12.78 -15.69
CA ILE A 62 -5.72 13.38 -14.62
C ILE A 62 -4.86 14.40 -13.84
N VAL A 63 -3.68 13.99 -13.38
CA VAL A 63 -2.75 14.87 -12.64
C VAL A 63 -2.38 16.10 -13.48
N GLY A 64 -2.07 15.91 -14.77
CA GLY A 64 -1.77 17.01 -15.69
C GLY A 64 -2.94 17.98 -15.91
N ARG A 65 -4.19 17.54 -15.68
CA ARG A 65 -5.39 18.37 -15.86
C ARG A 65 -5.84 19.09 -14.61
N ILE A 66 -5.88 18.41 -13.46
CA ILE A 66 -6.45 18.93 -12.21
C ILE A 66 -5.40 19.18 -11.12
N GLY A 67 -4.13 18.91 -11.41
CA GLY A 67 -3.02 19.08 -10.47
C GLY A 67 -2.71 17.84 -9.65
N ALA A 68 -1.68 17.95 -8.80
CA ALA A 68 -1.25 16.87 -7.92
C ALA A 68 -2.37 16.44 -6.95
N PRO A 69 -2.46 15.15 -6.59
CA PRO A 69 -3.42 14.68 -5.60
C PRO A 69 -3.16 15.29 -4.22
N THR A 70 -4.22 15.41 -3.41
CA THR A 70 -4.09 15.72 -1.98
C THR A 70 -3.49 14.53 -1.24
N LEU A 71 -3.91 13.31 -1.58
CA LEU A 71 -3.37 12.07 -1.03
C LEU A 71 -3.15 11.04 -2.13
N LEU A 72 -1.93 10.53 -2.19
CA LEU A 72 -1.61 9.30 -2.88
C LEU A 72 -2.05 8.12 -2.01
N GLY A 73 -2.31 6.97 -2.61
CA GLY A 73 -2.73 5.83 -1.83
C GLY A 73 -3.15 4.62 -2.63
N GLY A 74 -3.38 3.57 -1.85
CA GLY A 74 -3.56 2.24 -2.37
C GLY A 74 -4.48 1.38 -1.54
N ALA A 75 -5.33 0.63 -2.22
CA ALA A 75 -6.02 -0.53 -1.65
C ALA A 75 -5.25 -1.81 -2.03
N ALA A 76 -5.66 -2.93 -1.44
CA ALA A 76 -5.02 -4.23 -1.63
C ALA A 76 -4.86 -4.64 -3.11
N TYR A 77 -5.78 -4.21 -3.98
CA TYR A 77 -5.86 -4.66 -5.37
C TYR A 77 -5.84 -3.53 -6.39
N GLY A 78 -5.64 -2.27 -5.99
CA GLY A 78 -5.69 -1.15 -6.91
C GLY A 78 -5.55 0.21 -6.26
N PRO A 79 -5.47 1.29 -7.07
CA PRO A 79 -5.22 2.63 -6.58
C PRO A 79 -6.36 3.11 -5.65
N SER A 80 -6.02 4.05 -4.76
CA SER A 80 -6.97 4.81 -3.95
C SER A 80 -6.47 6.25 -3.78
N VAL A 81 -6.49 7.01 -4.88
CA VAL A 81 -5.95 8.38 -4.96
C VAL A 81 -7.05 9.42 -4.74
N ARG A 82 -6.75 10.51 -4.01
CA ARG A 82 -7.72 11.54 -3.64
C ARG A 82 -7.29 12.94 -4.04
N TRP A 83 -8.21 13.69 -4.61
CA TRP A 83 -8.18 15.15 -4.68
C TRP A 83 -9.30 15.67 -3.80
N SER A 84 -8.96 16.43 -2.76
CA SER A 84 -9.91 16.84 -1.74
C SER A 84 -9.92 18.35 -1.55
N THR A 85 -11.12 18.90 -1.44
CA THR A 85 -11.38 20.18 -0.80
C THR A 85 -12.02 19.91 0.55
N ARG A 86 -12.37 20.97 1.28
CA ARG A 86 -13.12 20.85 2.55
C ARG A 86 -14.45 20.09 2.40
N GLU A 87 -15.09 20.22 1.25
CA GLU A 87 -16.47 19.76 1.03
C GLU A 87 -16.54 18.54 0.10
N ARG A 88 -15.54 18.36 -0.76
CA ARG A 88 -15.61 17.39 -1.86
C ARG A 88 -14.31 16.61 -2.01
N THR A 89 -14.44 15.29 -2.16
CA THR A 89 -13.33 14.41 -2.52
C THR A 89 -13.65 13.72 -3.84
N LEU A 90 -12.82 13.96 -4.86
CA LEU A 90 -12.71 13.10 -6.02
C LEU A 90 -11.81 11.91 -5.65
N LEU A 91 -12.36 10.70 -5.76
CA LEU A 91 -11.67 9.45 -5.49
C LEU A 91 -11.46 8.69 -6.80
N LEU A 92 -10.20 8.42 -7.13
CA LEU A 92 -9.79 7.48 -8.17
C LEU A 92 -9.46 6.15 -7.48
N ARG A 93 -10.36 5.18 -7.63
CA ARG A 93 -10.25 3.87 -6.99
C ARG A 93 -10.29 2.75 -8.03
N GLY A 94 -9.53 1.69 -7.80
CA GLY A 94 -9.58 0.51 -8.67
C GLY A 94 -9.34 -0.80 -7.96
N ASP A 95 -9.41 -1.85 -8.76
CA ASP A 95 -9.06 -3.23 -8.47
C ASP A 95 -8.31 -3.82 -9.69
N HIS A 96 -8.04 -5.13 -9.67
CA HIS A 96 -7.33 -5.79 -10.78
C HIS A 96 -8.11 -5.80 -12.10
N GLU A 97 -9.43 -5.53 -12.09
CA GLU A 97 -10.26 -5.54 -13.28
C GLU A 97 -10.45 -4.13 -13.87
N ARG A 98 -10.55 -3.10 -13.02
CA ARG A 98 -10.90 -1.75 -13.47
C ARG A 98 -10.49 -0.65 -12.50
N VAL A 99 -10.40 0.56 -13.03
CA VAL A 99 -10.26 1.81 -12.27
C VAL A 99 -11.42 2.75 -12.60
N ALA A 100 -11.98 3.38 -11.58
CA ALA A 100 -13.13 4.26 -11.67
C ALA A 100 -12.94 5.56 -10.87
N LEU A 101 -13.64 6.60 -11.32
CA LEU A 101 -13.76 7.88 -10.62
C LEU A 101 -15.10 7.93 -9.88
N SER A 102 -15.08 8.55 -8.71
CA SER A 102 -16.27 8.82 -7.90
C SER A 102 -16.09 10.13 -7.15
N VAL A 103 -17.19 10.83 -6.88
CA VAL A 103 -17.21 12.04 -6.06
C VAL A 103 -18.00 11.79 -4.80
N TYR A 104 -17.44 12.24 -3.69
CA TYR A 104 -18.06 12.17 -2.38
C TYR A 104 -18.02 13.53 -1.70
N ASP A 105 -18.96 13.74 -0.79
CA ASP A 105 -18.78 14.70 0.28
C ASP A 105 -17.61 14.22 1.16
N SER A 106 -16.63 15.10 1.40
CA SER A 106 -15.37 14.72 2.07
C SER A 106 -15.59 14.20 3.49
N TRP A 107 -16.56 14.78 4.20
CA TRP A 107 -16.88 14.37 5.57
C TRP A 107 -17.58 13.01 5.58
N ALA A 108 -18.56 12.81 4.70
CA ALA A 108 -19.29 11.55 4.56
C ALA A 108 -18.35 10.41 4.18
N LEU A 109 -17.41 10.65 3.25
CA LEU A 109 -16.39 9.66 2.87
C LEU A 109 -15.52 9.28 4.06
N GLY A 110 -14.94 10.26 4.77
CA GLY A 110 -14.10 9.99 5.94
C GLY A 110 -14.83 9.19 7.02
N LYS A 111 -16.10 9.51 7.28
CA LYS A 111 -16.94 8.75 8.22
C LYS A 111 -17.20 7.31 7.75
N GLN A 112 -17.45 7.11 6.46
CA GLN A 112 -17.65 5.78 5.88
C GLN A 112 -16.37 4.94 5.99
N GLU A 113 -15.22 5.49 5.60
CA GLU A 113 -13.93 4.81 5.68
C GLU A 113 -13.58 4.46 7.12
N TRP A 114 -13.77 5.39 8.05
CA TRP A 114 -13.61 5.14 9.49
C TRP A 114 -14.47 3.97 9.96
N SER A 115 -15.74 3.90 9.54
CA SER A 115 -16.62 2.79 9.90
C SER A 115 -16.14 1.44 9.35
N VAL A 116 -15.47 1.43 8.20
CA VAL A 116 -14.87 0.20 7.65
C VAL A 116 -13.66 -0.21 8.47
N PHE A 117 -12.80 0.73 8.87
CA PHE A 117 -11.66 0.41 9.73
C PHE A 117 -12.08 -0.03 11.15
N ASP A 118 -13.07 0.64 11.76
CA ASP A 118 -13.58 0.33 13.10
C ASP A 118 -14.40 -0.97 13.13
N GLY A 119 -15.22 -1.20 12.09
CA GLY A 119 -16.10 -2.36 12.00
C GLY A 119 -15.50 -3.62 11.35
N GLY A 120 -14.46 -3.47 10.52
CA GLY A 120 -14.11 -4.43 9.45
C GLY A 120 -13.02 -5.45 9.73
N LEU A 121 -12.37 -5.44 10.91
CA LEU A 121 -11.37 -6.46 11.27
C LEU A 121 -11.91 -7.61 12.10
N ARG A 122 -13.15 -7.49 12.56
CA ARG A 122 -13.83 -8.61 13.23
C ARG A 122 -14.16 -9.60 12.13
N SER A 123 -13.53 -10.77 12.22
CA SER A 123 -13.71 -11.93 11.36
C SER A 123 -15.11 -11.98 10.74
N GLY A 124 -15.18 -12.17 9.42
CA GLY A 124 -16.45 -12.44 8.76
C GLY A 124 -17.15 -13.67 9.36
N PRO A 125 -18.42 -13.92 9.01
CA PRO A 125 -19.19 -15.07 9.50
C PRO A 125 -18.46 -16.41 9.38
N ASP A 126 -17.56 -16.52 8.39
CA ASP A 126 -16.79 -17.72 8.05
C ASP A 126 -15.35 -17.72 8.61
N GLY A 127 -14.99 -16.73 9.44
CA GLY A 127 -13.62 -16.57 9.95
C GLY A 127 -12.67 -15.88 8.98
N GLU A 128 -13.09 -15.59 7.74
CA GLU A 128 -12.29 -14.90 6.73
C GLU A 128 -12.01 -13.43 7.11
N HIS A 129 -10.81 -12.99 6.73
CA HIS A 129 -10.21 -11.73 7.14
C HIS A 129 -10.43 -10.69 6.04
N ARG A 130 -11.11 -9.58 6.33
CA ARG A 130 -11.55 -8.60 5.30
C ARG A 130 -10.53 -7.51 4.99
N LEU A 131 -9.23 -7.85 5.08
CA LEU A 131 -8.13 -6.90 4.84
C LEU A 131 -8.10 -6.41 3.39
N GLY A 132 -8.51 -7.26 2.44
CA GLY A 132 -8.66 -6.87 1.03
C GLY A 132 -9.78 -5.84 0.79
N ASP A 133 -10.72 -5.70 1.72
CA ASP A 133 -11.86 -4.79 1.61
C ASP A 133 -11.56 -3.40 2.22
N LEU A 134 -10.38 -3.21 2.83
CA LEU A 134 -10.01 -1.93 3.40
C LEU A 134 -10.08 -0.83 2.34
N PRO A 135 -10.56 0.38 2.67
CA PRO A 135 -10.63 1.47 1.71
C PRO A 135 -9.26 1.80 1.13
N TYR A 136 -8.22 1.64 1.95
CA TYR A 136 -6.82 1.73 1.60
C TYR A 136 -5.96 0.94 2.60
N THR A 137 -4.86 0.38 2.12
CA THR A 137 -3.78 -0.23 2.91
C THR A 137 -2.68 0.78 3.22
N TRP A 138 -2.50 1.81 2.38
CA TRP A 138 -1.56 2.91 2.62
C TRP A 138 -2.05 4.23 1.99
N GLN A 139 -1.55 5.34 2.53
CA GLN A 139 -1.75 6.71 2.05
C GLN A 139 -0.45 7.49 2.22
N LEU A 140 -0.13 8.34 1.25
CA LEU A 140 1.03 9.22 1.30
C LEU A 140 0.60 10.67 1.08
N ASP A 141 0.85 11.52 2.07
CA ASP A 141 0.61 12.97 2.01
C ASP A 141 1.90 13.70 1.65
N ARG A 142 1.92 14.28 0.44
CA ARG A 142 3.01 15.11 -0.07
C ARG A 142 2.78 16.61 0.12
N LYS A 143 1.89 16.97 1.05
CA LYS A 143 1.38 18.33 1.22
C LYS A 143 0.84 18.86 -0.11
N GLY A 144 0.18 17.98 -0.86
CA GLY A 144 -0.46 18.31 -2.12
C GLY A 144 -1.57 19.33 -1.92
N PRO A 145 -2.04 19.99 -3.00
CA PRO A 145 -3.11 20.96 -2.89
C PRO A 145 -4.38 20.32 -2.34
N GLY A 146 -5.10 21.07 -1.51
CA GLY A 146 -6.36 20.63 -0.91
C GLY A 146 -6.34 20.64 0.60
N GLU A 147 -7.44 20.16 1.18
CA GLU A 147 -7.57 19.94 2.62
C GLU A 147 -7.85 18.46 2.85
N GLU A 148 -7.03 17.83 3.68
CA GLU A 148 -7.36 16.51 4.18
C GLU A 148 -8.59 16.60 5.11
N SER A 149 -9.44 15.57 5.06
CA SER A 149 -10.54 15.42 6.02
C SER A 149 -10.02 15.39 7.45
N ALA A 150 -10.69 16.11 8.36
CA ALA A 150 -10.41 16.03 9.80
C ALA A 150 -10.68 14.63 10.39
N TRP A 151 -11.34 13.75 9.64
CA TRP A 151 -11.55 12.35 9.99
C TRP A 151 -10.61 11.45 9.21
N THR A 152 -9.42 11.26 9.76
CA THR A 152 -8.56 10.17 9.31
C THR A 152 -8.44 9.09 10.37
N PHE A 153 -8.38 7.84 9.90
CA PHE A 153 -8.25 6.71 10.80
C PHE A 153 -6.87 6.77 11.46
N ASN A 154 -6.87 7.15 12.75
CA ASN A 154 -5.66 7.30 13.56
C ASN A 154 -5.26 5.99 14.27
N GLY A 155 -6.10 4.97 14.18
CA GLY A 155 -5.84 3.66 14.76
C GLY A 155 -5.00 2.78 13.84
N THR A 156 -4.62 1.63 14.35
CA THR A 156 -4.10 0.55 13.52
C THR A 156 -5.10 -0.59 13.49
N PRO A 157 -5.51 -1.05 12.31
CA PRO A 157 -6.17 -2.32 12.19
C PRO A 157 -5.19 -3.43 12.62
N VAL A 158 -5.34 -3.97 13.83
CA VAL A 158 -4.43 -5.02 14.31
C VAL A 158 -4.95 -6.40 13.95
N ALA A 159 -4.09 -7.19 13.33
CA ALA A 159 -4.33 -8.59 12.99
C ALA A 159 -4.63 -9.42 14.25
N GLY A 160 -5.76 -10.13 14.26
CA GLY A 160 -6.14 -11.00 15.38
C GLY A 160 -5.37 -12.33 15.46
N SER A 161 -4.50 -12.63 14.49
CA SER A 161 -3.71 -13.87 14.43
C SER A 161 -2.43 -13.70 13.60
N TRP A 162 -1.53 -14.68 13.65
CA TRP A 162 -0.33 -14.65 12.80
C TRP A 162 -0.65 -14.75 11.30
N ALA A 163 -1.65 -15.57 10.94
CA ALA A 163 -2.09 -15.68 9.55
C ALA A 163 -2.71 -14.36 9.06
N HIS A 164 -3.51 -13.69 9.91
CA HIS A 164 -3.99 -12.35 9.64
C HIS A 164 -2.84 -11.36 9.35
N ALA A 165 -1.81 -11.35 10.20
CA ALA A 165 -0.69 -10.41 10.07
C ALA A 165 0.14 -10.68 8.81
N GLU A 166 0.37 -11.96 8.49
CA GLU A 166 1.04 -12.38 7.25
C GLU A 166 0.25 -11.90 6.02
N SER A 167 -1.08 -12.12 5.98
CA SER A 167 -1.93 -11.66 4.88
C SER A 167 -2.02 -10.14 4.78
N ALA A 168 -2.08 -9.41 5.90
CA ALA A 168 -2.09 -7.95 5.90
C ALA A 168 -0.82 -7.38 5.25
N LEU A 169 0.33 -7.88 5.71
CA LEU A 169 1.63 -7.48 5.20
C LEU A 169 1.81 -7.87 3.72
N GLU A 170 1.37 -9.07 3.32
CA GLU A 170 1.38 -9.52 1.91
C GLU A 170 0.60 -8.56 1.00
N LEU A 171 -0.66 -8.23 1.37
CA LEU A 171 -1.51 -7.35 0.58
C LEU A 171 -0.95 -5.92 0.50
N MET A 172 -0.39 -5.42 1.60
CA MET A 172 0.24 -4.09 1.62
C MET A 172 1.48 -4.06 0.71
N LEU A 173 2.39 -5.04 0.83
CA LEU A 173 3.59 -5.13 -0.02
C LEU A 173 3.23 -5.26 -1.50
N ALA A 174 2.22 -6.07 -1.84
CA ALA A 174 1.72 -6.17 -3.21
C ALA A 174 1.18 -4.83 -3.72
N SER A 175 0.42 -4.10 -2.89
CA SER A 175 -0.10 -2.78 -3.25
C SER A 175 1.00 -1.75 -3.50
N TRP A 176 2.10 -1.79 -2.74
CA TRP A 176 3.25 -0.92 -2.97
C TRP A 176 3.88 -1.16 -4.33
N ALA A 177 4.17 -2.42 -4.65
CA ALA A 177 4.73 -2.77 -5.95
C ALA A 177 3.81 -2.30 -7.08
N GLU A 178 2.51 -2.51 -7.01
CA GLU A 178 1.63 -2.12 -8.12
C GLU A 178 1.53 -0.60 -8.30
N GLN A 179 1.52 0.17 -7.21
CA GLN A 179 0.98 1.54 -7.23
C GLN A 179 2.01 2.64 -6.99
N ILE A 180 3.05 2.42 -6.17
CA ILE A 180 4.11 3.41 -5.92
C ILE A 180 4.81 3.83 -7.22
N PRO A 181 5.17 2.92 -8.13
CA PRO A 181 5.88 3.29 -9.37
C PRO A 181 5.11 4.23 -10.31
N VAL A 182 3.79 4.33 -10.14
CA VAL A 182 2.95 5.24 -10.91
C VAL A 182 2.70 6.53 -10.15
N GLN A 183 2.35 6.41 -8.86
CA GLN A 183 1.90 7.54 -8.07
C GLN A 183 3.05 8.41 -7.52
N ALA A 184 4.20 7.79 -7.24
CA ALA A 184 5.36 8.39 -6.61
C ALA A 184 6.66 7.82 -7.23
N PRO A 185 6.90 8.07 -8.53
CA PRO A 185 8.03 7.48 -9.26
C PRO A 185 9.37 7.93 -8.66
N GLY A 186 10.29 6.97 -8.48
CA GLY A 186 11.61 7.19 -7.89
C GLY A 186 11.66 7.08 -6.36
N ASP A 187 10.50 6.99 -5.69
CA ASP A 187 10.48 6.80 -4.23
C ASP A 187 10.72 5.34 -3.85
N TRP A 188 11.49 5.16 -2.78
CA TRP A 188 11.47 3.94 -1.97
C TRP A 188 10.33 4.03 -0.97
N VAL A 189 9.78 2.89 -0.56
CA VAL A 189 8.86 2.81 0.59
C VAL A 189 9.34 1.76 1.57
N GLY A 190 9.17 1.98 2.86
CA GLY A 190 9.59 1.01 3.84
C GLY A 190 9.20 1.34 5.26
N PHE A 191 9.49 0.40 6.14
CA PHE A 191 9.31 0.55 7.57
C PHE A 191 10.27 -0.37 8.32
N LYS A 192 10.42 -0.09 9.60
CA LYS A 192 11.07 -0.99 10.55
C LYS A 192 10.01 -1.75 11.35
N LEU A 193 10.17 -3.06 11.42
CA LEU A 193 9.40 -3.92 12.29
C LEU A 193 10.19 -4.18 13.57
N TRP A 194 9.58 -3.81 14.69
CA TRP A 194 10.11 -4.02 16.02
C TRP A 194 9.26 -5.03 16.79
N ASN A 195 9.90 -5.75 17.70
CA ASN A 195 9.33 -6.72 18.59
C ASN A 195 9.59 -6.31 20.05
N ALA A 196 8.52 -6.13 20.81
CA ALA A 196 8.57 -5.67 22.20
C ALA A 196 9.38 -6.61 23.11
N ARG A 197 9.57 -7.88 22.74
CA ARG A 197 10.33 -8.87 23.51
C ARG A 197 11.83 -8.86 23.24
N GLU A 198 12.28 -8.19 22.19
CA GLU A 198 13.70 -8.03 21.86
C GLU A 198 13.98 -6.57 21.46
N TRP A 199 14.14 -5.73 22.49
CA TRP A 199 14.50 -4.33 22.33
C TRP A 199 15.87 -4.18 21.66
N GLY A 200 15.97 -3.26 20.69
CA GLY A 200 17.22 -2.86 20.05
C GLY A 200 17.57 -3.57 18.75
N ARG A 201 16.77 -4.54 18.31
CA ARG A 201 16.95 -5.24 17.03
C ARG A 201 15.69 -5.11 16.17
N SER A 202 15.74 -4.21 15.18
CA SER A 202 14.64 -4.03 14.23
C SER A 202 14.93 -4.78 12.93
N MET A 203 13.87 -5.25 12.29
CA MET A 203 13.90 -5.75 10.92
C MET A 203 13.43 -4.63 9.99
N ILE A 204 14.09 -4.45 8.86
CA ILE A 204 13.72 -3.45 7.84
C ILE A 204 13.00 -4.18 6.73
N LEU A 205 11.86 -3.65 6.30
CA LEU A 205 11.13 -4.10 5.12
C LEU A 205 11.01 -2.89 4.19
N SER A 206 11.36 -3.06 2.92
CA SER A 206 11.30 -1.99 1.94
C SER A 206 10.96 -2.50 0.54
N TYR A 207 10.45 -1.58 -0.27
CA TYR A 207 10.25 -1.73 -1.70
C TYR A 207 10.84 -0.52 -2.43
N THR A 208 11.67 -0.76 -3.44
CA THR A 208 12.25 0.27 -4.32
C THR A 208 12.13 -0.20 -5.76
N HIS A 209 11.39 0.53 -6.59
CA HIS A 209 11.13 0.11 -7.97
C HIS A 209 12.39 0.08 -8.86
N GLU A 210 13.36 0.96 -8.60
CA GLU A 210 14.57 1.11 -9.41
C GLU A 210 15.62 0.02 -9.16
N ASP A 211 15.45 -0.78 -8.10
CA ASP A 211 16.37 -1.86 -7.73
C ASP A 211 16.07 -3.14 -8.52
N GLU A 212 16.31 -3.12 -9.84
CA GLU A 212 15.94 -4.19 -10.78
C GLU A 212 16.32 -5.61 -10.29
N GLY A 213 15.31 -6.46 -10.10
CA GLY A 213 15.46 -7.84 -9.65
C GLY A 213 15.60 -8.04 -8.13
N CYS A 214 15.69 -6.94 -7.38
CA CYS A 214 15.80 -6.90 -5.92
C CYS A 214 14.83 -5.87 -5.30
N GLU A 215 13.73 -5.56 -5.97
CA GLU A 215 12.85 -4.44 -5.60
C GLU A 215 12.27 -4.61 -4.20
N PHE A 216 11.94 -5.85 -3.80
CA PHE A 216 11.56 -6.18 -2.43
C PHE A 216 12.76 -6.56 -1.59
N HIS A 217 12.97 -5.86 -0.48
CA HIS A 217 14.10 -6.09 0.42
C HIS A 217 13.63 -6.26 1.87
N ILE A 218 14.21 -7.25 2.55
CA ILE A 218 14.08 -7.44 3.99
C ILE A 218 15.44 -7.69 4.62
N ALA A 219 15.73 -7.01 5.73
CA ALA A 219 17.01 -7.13 6.42
C ALA A 219 16.87 -7.11 7.94
N ILE A 220 17.71 -7.88 8.63
CA ILE A 220 17.78 -7.88 10.10
C ILE A 220 19.22 -7.83 10.58
N ASP A 221 19.50 -6.94 11.53
CA ASP A 221 20.81 -6.81 12.17
C ASP A 221 21.07 -8.04 13.05
N ASP A 222 22.17 -8.76 12.84
CA ASP A 222 22.55 -9.93 13.65
C ASP A 222 23.99 -9.82 14.20
N ARG A 223 24.54 -8.60 14.27
CA ARG A 223 25.92 -8.34 14.72
C ARG A 223 26.23 -8.82 16.14
N GLY A 224 25.23 -8.87 17.01
CA GLY A 224 25.39 -9.30 18.41
C GLY A 224 25.55 -10.81 18.61
N ARG A 225 25.50 -11.60 17.54
CA ARG A 225 25.52 -13.06 17.59
C ARG A 225 26.71 -13.66 16.86
N GLU A 226 27.32 -14.68 17.46
CA GLU A 226 28.39 -15.45 16.81
C GLU A 226 27.85 -16.19 15.58
N GLN A 227 28.46 -15.92 14.42
CA GLN A 227 28.03 -16.42 13.11
C GLN A 227 28.57 -17.83 12.81
N THR A 228 28.26 -18.78 13.69
CA THR A 228 28.69 -20.18 13.52
C THR A 228 28.04 -20.81 12.27
N PRO A 229 28.68 -21.83 11.64
CA PRO A 229 28.09 -22.50 10.48
C PRO A 229 26.68 -23.05 10.71
N GLN A 230 26.41 -23.55 11.93
CA GLN A 230 25.08 -24.06 12.31
C GLN A 230 24.03 -22.95 12.35
N TRP A 231 24.42 -21.76 12.85
CA TRP A 231 23.53 -20.61 12.86
C TRP A 231 23.24 -20.10 11.45
N GLN A 232 24.26 -20.01 10.59
CA GLN A 232 24.08 -19.62 9.20
C GLN A 232 23.18 -20.61 8.43
N THR A 233 23.34 -21.91 8.65
CA THR A 233 22.44 -22.93 8.08
C THR A 233 21.01 -22.71 8.54
N ARG A 234 20.79 -22.48 9.84
CA ARG A 234 19.46 -22.21 10.39
C ARG A 234 18.82 -20.95 9.79
N MET A 235 19.59 -19.89 9.57
CA MET A 235 19.08 -18.67 8.94
C MET A 235 18.67 -18.93 7.48
N ARG A 236 19.46 -19.71 6.73
CA ARG A 236 19.11 -20.12 5.37
C ARG A 236 17.87 -21.00 5.32
N GLU A 237 17.72 -21.95 6.24
CA GLU A 237 16.53 -22.80 6.37
C GLU A 237 15.25 -21.99 6.69
N ARG A 238 15.40 -20.83 7.34
CA ARG A 238 14.29 -19.90 7.58
C ARG A 238 13.92 -19.06 6.37
N GLY A 239 14.77 -18.98 5.36
CA GLY A 239 14.55 -18.20 4.14
C GLY A 239 15.48 -16.99 3.96
N TRP A 240 16.41 -16.74 4.89
CA TRP A 240 17.43 -15.69 4.71
C TRP A 240 18.46 -16.11 3.65
N GLN A 241 18.84 -15.19 2.77
CA GLN A 241 19.64 -15.53 1.58
C GLN A 241 21.12 -15.20 1.79
N LYS A 242 21.42 -13.98 2.25
CA LYS A 242 22.79 -13.44 2.33
C LYS A 242 23.05 -12.87 3.72
N LEU A 243 24.25 -13.13 4.22
CA LEU A 243 24.84 -12.38 5.34
C LEU A 243 25.84 -11.39 4.73
N ASP A 244 25.68 -10.10 5.00
CA ASP A 244 26.63 -9.08 4.54
C ASP A 244 27.83 -8.91 5.49
N GLU A 245 28.83 -8.14 5.03
CA GLU A 245 30.06 -7.88 5.79
C GLU A 245 29.84 -7.08 7.08
N HIS A 246 28.67 -6.44 7.21
CA HIS A 246 28.26 -5.69 8.38
C HIS A 246 27.41 -6.54 9.35
N GLY A 247 27.25 -7.84 9.10
CA GLY A 247 26.51 -8.73 10.00
C GLY A 247 24.99 -8.62 9.88
N TRP A 248 24.47 -8.13 8.76
CA TRP A 248 23.04 -8.15 8.46
C TRP A 248 22.66 -9.35 7.61
N TRP A 249 21.60 -10.04 8.01
CA TRP A 249 20.94 -11.00 7.16
C TRP A 249 19.96 -10.29 6.23
N ARG A 250 19.95 -10.70 4.96
CA ARG A 250 19.13 -10.10 3.90
C ARG A 250 18.42 -11.17 3.08
N ALA A 251 17.24 -10.84 2.60
CA ALA A 251 16.59 -11.52 1.49
C ALA A 251 16.02 -10.48 0.53
N GLU A 252 16.20 -10.73 -0.76
CA GLU A 252 15.79 -9.85 -1.84
C GLU A 252 14.93 -10.65 -2.83
N PHE A 253 13.92 -9.99 -3.40
CA PHE A 253 12.99 -10.61 -4.33
C PHE A 253 12.60 -9.64 -5.44
N ALA A 254 12.46 -10.17 -6.65
CA ALA A 254 12.00 -9.40 -7.78
C ALA A 254 10.50 -9.10 -7.68
N GLU A 255 10.06 -7.90 -8.07
CA GLU A 255 8.63 -7.56 -8.14
C GLU A 255 7.84 -8.40 -9.15
N THR A 256 8.56 -8.97 -10.13
CA THR A 256 8.01 -9.85 -11.16
C THR A 256 7.74 -11.28 -10.67
N ASP A 257 8.24 -11.69 -9.49
CA ASP A 257 7.79 -12.94 -8.86
C ASP A 257 6.46 -12.68 -8.13
N PRO A 258 5.33 -13.23 -8.59
CA PRO A 258 4.02 -13.01 -7.96
C PRO A 258 3.93 -13.53 -6.52
N ARG A 259 4.90 -14.33 -6.07
CA ARG A 259 4.97 -14.87 -4.71
C ARG A 259 5.83 -13.99 -3.78
N ALA A 260 6.57 -13.02 -4.30
CA ALA A 260 7.52 -12.23 -3.52
C ALA A 260 6.88 -11.53 -2.30
N PRO A 261 5.74 -10.82 -2.41
CA PRO A 261 5.09 -10.21 -1.24
C PRO A 261 4.75 -11.22 -0.15
N ARG A 262 4.24 -12.39 -0.54
CA ARG A 262 3.88 -13.48 0.37
C ARG A 262 5.08 -14.09 1.07
N VAL A 263 6.14 -14.38 0.30
CA VAL A 263 7.38 -14.96 0.85
C VAL A 263 8.02 -14.00 1.82
N LEU A 264 8.08 -12.71 1.49
CA LEU A 264 8.65 -11.67 2.35
C LEU A 264 7.83 -11.50 3.64
N ALA A 265 6.49 -11.42 3.53
CA ALA A 265 5.60 -11.35 4.68
C ALA A 265 5.75 -12.56 5.62
N ARG A 266 5.80 -13.76 5.05
CA ARG A 266 6.00 -15.00 5.81
C ARG A 266 7.36 -15.05 6.50
N LEU A 267 8.42 -14.61 5.82
CA LEU A 267 9.76 -14.53 6.41
C LEU A 267 9.78 -13.57 7.60
N ALA A 268 9.19 -12.38 7.45
CA ALA A 268 9.11 -11.39 8.52
C ALA A 268 8.38 -11.94 9.76
N ILE A 269 7.18 -12.48 9.58
CA ILE A 269 6.38 -13.03 10.71
C ILE A 269 7.05 -14.26 11.32
N ALA A 270 7.65 -15.14 10.52
CA ALA A 270 8.37 -16.31 11.03
C ALA A 270 9.60 -15.92 11.85
N GLU A 271 10.36 -14.91 11.43
CA GLU A 271 11.50 -14.40 12.19
C GLU A 271 11.03 -13.79 13.51
N GLU A 272 9.97 -12.98 13.52
CA GLU A 272 9.48 -12.39 14.78
C GLU A 272 8.99 -13.43 15.79
N ARG A 273 8.32 -14.48 15.31
CA ARG A 273 7.94 -15.63 16.14
C ARG A 273 9.15 -16.38 16.66
N ALA A 274 10.17 -16.56 15.83
CA ALA A 274 11.42 -17.19 16.22
C ALA A 274 12.21 -16.39 17.27
N ARG A 275 12.03 -15.07 17.29
CA ARG A 275 12.57 -14.12 18.28
C ARG A 275 11.70 -14.02 19.53
N GLY A 276 10.61 -14.79 19.60
CA GLY A 276 9.82 -14.99 20.80
C GLY A 276 8.53 -14.21 20.87
N ALA A 277 8.14 -13.44 19.84
CA ALA A 277 6.81 -12.83 19.79
C ALA A 277 5.72 -13.92 19.80
N THR A 278 4.64 -13.70 20.55
CA THR A 278 3.52 -14.65 20.69
C THR A 278 2.24 -14.21 20.01
N CYS A 279 2.04 -12.91 19.80
CA CYS A 279 0.95 -12.38 18.99
C CYS A 279 1.39 -11.12 18.21
N PRO A 280 0.64 -10.73 17.15
CA PRO A 280 0.89 -9.51 16.40
C PRO A 280 0.88 -8.23 17.24
N ASP A 281 0.13 -8.20 18.35
CA ASP A 281 0.07 -7.05 19.28
C ASP A 281 1.41 -6.72 19.95
N GLU A 282 2.37 -7.65 19.93
CA GLU A 282 3.72 -7.45 20.48
C GLU A 282 4.68 -6.82 19.44
N LEU A 283 4.23 -6.67 18.20
CA LEU A 283 5.00 -6.05 17.13
C LEU A 283 4.67 -4.57 17.00
N ARG A 284 5.60 -3.79 16.47
CA ARG A 284 5.39 -2.38 16.13
C ARG A 284 6.05 -2.06 14.80
N ALA A 285 5.27 -1.57 13.84
CA ALA A 285 5.82 -0.93 12.65
C ALA A 285 6.17 0.53 13.00
N TRP A 286 7.39 0.96 12.69
CA TRP A 286 7.85 2.31 12.95
C TRP A 286 8.74 2.80 11.81
N ASP A 287 8.99 4.12 11.77
CA ASP A 287 9.77 4.73 10.69
C ASP A 287 9.19 4.38 9.30
N ILE A 288 7.87 4.50 9.20
CA ILE A 288 7.11 4.22 7.98
C ILE A 288 7.27 5.42 7.07
N SER A 289 7.93 5.24 5.93
CA SER A 289 8.41 6.34 5.10
C SER A 289 8.34 6.01 3.62
N ALA A 290 8.17 7.04 2.80
CA ALA A 290 8.19 6.97 1.34
C ALA A 290 9.09 8.08 0.81
N GLY A 291 10.31 7.76 0.37
CA GLY A 291 11.32 8.76 0.07
C GLY A 291 11.68 9.62 1.29
N ASP A 292 12.28 10.79 1.03
CA ASP A 292 12.68 11.75 2.07
C ASP A 292 11.68 12.90 2.26
N ASP A 293 10.49 12.81 1.64
CA ASP A 293 9.48 13.87 1.63
C ASP A 293 8.07 13.31 1.79
N GLY A 294 7.24 13.99 2.58
CA GLY A 294 5.86 13.60 2.90
C GLY A 294 5.70 12.63 4.07
N ASP A 295 4.43 12.40 4.42
CA ASP A 295 4.01 11.53 5.52
C ASP A 295 3.36 10.25 4.97
N LEU A 296 4.01 9.08 5.15
CA LEU A 296 3.46 7.78 4.76
C LEU A 296 2.69 7.15 5.94
N TRP A 297 1.46 6.72 5.69
CA TRP A 297 0.66 5.94 6.61
C TRP A 297 0.29 4.60 6.01
N ALA A 298 0.38 3.54 6.82
CA ALA A 298 0.13 2.16 6.39
C ALA A 298 -0.87 1.43 7.31
N PRO A 299 -2.15 1.83 7.36
CA PRO A 299 -3.14 1.12 8.19
C PRO A 299 -3.34 -0.34 7.75
N GLY A 300 -3.03 -0.71 6.50
CA GLY A 300 -3.15 -2.08 6.03
C GLY A 300 -2.07 -3.04 6.55
N ILE A 301 -1.06 -2.56 7.29
CA ILE A 301 0.12 -3.34 7.69
C ILE A 301 -0.19 -4.49 8.67
N GLY A 302 -1.32 -4.43 9.38
CA GLY A 302 -1.79 -5.49 10.27
C GLY A 302 -1.09 -5.59 11.62
N VAL A 303 -0.14 -4.70 11.93
CA VAL A 303 0.52 -4.59 13.24
C VAL A 303 0.48 -3.14 13.72
N PRO A 304 0.45 -2.85 15.04
CA PRO A 304 0.36 -1.48 15.52
C PRO A 304 1.50 -0.58 15.01
N THR A 305 1.21 0.69 14.70
CA THR A 305 2.17 1.66 14.17
C THR A 305 2.69 2.63 15.23
N HIS A 306 3.95 3.06 15.14
CA HIS A 306 4.53 4.11 15.97
C HIS A 306 5.36 5.11 15.13
N PRO A 307 5.13 6.43 15.26
CA PRO A 307 3.98 7.02 15.95
C PRO A 307 2.65 6.58 15.30
N SER A 308 1.59 6.57 16.11
CA SER A 308 0.24 6.51 15.53
C SER A 308 -0.05 7.82 14.81
N ARG A 309 -0.88 7.76 13.78
CA ARG A 309 -1.22 8.96 13.00
C ARG A 309 -1.87 10.01 13.91
N GLY A 310 -1.35 11.25 13.83
CA GLY A 310 -1.78 12.36 14.69
C GLY A 310 -0.99 12.50 16.01
N GLU A 311 -0.06 11.60 16.34
CA GLU A 311 0.89 11.81 17.45
C GLU A 311 2.01 12.80 17.10
N HIS A 312 2.09 13.23 15.84
CA HIS A 312 2.83 14.42 15.42
C HIS A 312 2.00 15.67 15.73
N CYS A 313 2.03 16.11 16.99
CA CYS A 313 1.58 17.43 17.42
C CYS A 313 2.77 18.16 18.06
#